data_AF-A0A656KI41-F1
#
_entry.id   AF-A0A656KI41-F1
#
_cell.length_a   1.000
_cell.length_b   1.000
_cell.length_c   1.000
_cell.angle_alpha   90.00
_cell.angle_beta   90.00
_cell.angle_gamma   90.00
#
_symmetry.space_group_name_H-M   'P 1'
#
loop_
_entity.id
_entity.type
_entity.pdbx_description
1 polymer ?
#
loop_
_entity_poly.entity_id
_entity_poly.type
_entity_poly.pdbx_seq_one_letter_code
_entity_poly.pdbx_strand_id
1 'polypeptide(L)'
;MITNTRRLIGLKPAKQLMRYSSYKSPHGPKYAVQPNIGGFTLKQAKTLGITLGGFGGVAGFFALFFLGDVPRVRKDILEKVPFIGSHFKKEIPASDNVSQLAPRSSHLSPEKIQYGGSPRFYEQSIKASAPERLDLRASSLDTESWRSSRIIQTF
;
A
#
# COMPACT_ATOMS: atom_id res chain seq x y z
N MET A 1 22.61 79.04 -20.75
CA MET A 1 21.41 78.36 -21.29
C MET A 1 21.30 77.02 -20.58
N ILE A 2 20.16 76.72 -19.92
CA ILE A 2 19.55 75.41 -19.60
C ILE A 2 18.46 75.70 -18.54
N THR A 3 17.19 75.64 -18.94
CA THR A 3 16.01 75.83 -18.07
C THR A 3 15.56 74.48 -17.52
N ASN A 4 15.32 74.41 -16.21
CA ASN A 4 14.92 73.17 -15.53
C ASN A 4 13.38 73.06 -15.51
N THR A 5 12.84 72.29 -16.45
CA THR A 5 11.39 72.10 -16.64
C THR A 5 10.84 71.10 -15.61
N ARG A 6 10.21 71.59 -14.52
CA ARG A 6 9.41 70.73 -13.64
C ARG A 6 8.12 70.32 -14.36
N ARG A 7 8.02 69.06 -14.78
CA ARG A 7 6.74 68.46 -15.22
C ARG A 7 5.81 68.34 -14.02
N LEU A 8 4.73 69.11 -14.04
CA LEU A 8 3.56 68.93 -13.18
C LEU A 8 2.78 67.71 -13.68
N ILE A 9 3.11 66.54 -13.17
CA ILE A 9 2.30 65.33 -13.34
C ILE A 9 1.17 65.42 -12.32
N GLY A 10 -0.05 65.67 -12.77
CA GLY A 10 -1.28 65.74 -11.97
C GLY A 10 -1.73 64.39 -11.44
N LEU A 11 -0.84 63.63 -10.79
CA LEU A 11 -1.19 62.40 -10.09
C LEU A 11 -1.86 62.77 -8.77
N LYS A 12 -3.17 62.56 -8.68
CA LYS A 12 -3.87 62.64 -7.40
C LYS A 12 -3.22 61.61 -6.46
N PRO A 13 -2.77 61.98 -5.25
CA PRO A 13 -2.28 60.99 -4.30
C PRO A 13 -3.41 59.99 -4.04
N ALA A 14 -3.09 58.69 -4.07
CA ALA A 14 -4.05 57.67 -3.71
C ALA A 14 -4.66 58.01 -2.34
N LYS A 15 -6.00 57.96 -2.22
CA LYS A 15 -6.72 58.25 -0.98
C LYS A 15 -6.23 57.32 0.10
N GLN A 16 -5.34 57.81 0.95
CA GLN A 16 -4.83 57.07 2.09
C GLN A 16 -6.03 56.83 3.01
N LEU A 17 -6.47 55.58 3.11
CA LEU A 17 -7.56 55.21 4.01
C LEU A 17 -7.05 55.41 5.43
N MET A 18 -7.39 56.55 6.04
CA MET A 18 -7.11 56.78 7.45
C MET A 18 -7.75 55.65 8.26
N ARG A 19 -6.90 54.83 8.87
CA ARG A 19 -7.35 53.74 9.73
C ARG A 19 -7.65 54.34 11.10
N TYR A 20 -8.88 54.80 11.28
CA TYR A 20 -9.34 55.29 12.57
C TYR A 20 -9.30 54.15 13.60
N SER A 21 -8.59 54.35 14.70
CA SER A 21 -8.64 53.45 15.84
C SER A 21 -9.87 53.80 16.67
N SER A 22 -10.86 52.91 16.71
CA SER A 22 -12.00 53.07 17.61
C SER A 22 -11.54 53.04 19.07
N TYR A 23 -12.00 53.99 19.88
CA TYR A 23 -11.75 54.02 21.33
C TYR A 23 -12.10 52.66 21.95
N LYS A 24 -11.18 52.10 22.73
CA LYS A 24 -11.40 50.84 23.45
C LYS A 24 -11.58 51.17 24.93
N SER A 25 -12.78 50.92 25.45
CA SER A 25 -13.08 51.15 26.87
C SER A 25 -12.27 50.20 27.76
N PRO A 26 -11.80 50.66 28.94
CA PRO A 26 -11.06 49.82 29.88
C PRO A 26 -11.80 48.58 30.38
N HIS A 27 -13.14 48.61 30.37
CA HIS A 27 -14.01 47.58 30.94
C HIS A 27 -14.49 46.54 29.92
N GLY A 28 -14.06 46.61 28.65
CA GLY A 28 -14.48 45.68 27.61
C GLY A 28 -13.64 44.40 27.57
N PRO A 29 -14.17 43.28 27.06
CA PRO A 29 -13.38 42.08 26.81
C PRO A 29 -12.21 42.38 25.84
N LYS A 30 -11.00 42.05 26.28
CA LYS A 30 -9.76 42.24 25.50
C LYS A 30 -9.57 41.07 24.54
N TYR A 31 -10.11 41.18 23.34
CA TYR A 31 -9.91 40.18 22.31
C TYR A 31 -8.51 40.32 21.68
N ALA A 32 -7.75 39.23 21.71
CA ALA A 32 -6.58 39.06 20.86
C ALA A 32 -7.01 38.29 19.59
N VAL A 33 -6.55 38.74 18.43
CA VAL A 33 -6.76 38.00 17.19
C VAL A 33 -5.93 36.72 17.27
N GLN A 34 -6.59 35.57 17.35
CA GLN A 34 -5.89 34.29 17.33
C GLN A 34 -5.31 34.07 15.93
N PRO A 35 -4.00 33.82 15.80
CA PRO A 35 -3.41 33.48 14.52
C PRO A 35 -4.07 32.18 14.03
N ASN A 36 -4.61 32.24 12.83
CA ASN A 36 -5.21 31.10 12.15
C ASN A 36 -4.76 31.12 10.69
N ILE A 37 -4.59 29.94 10.11
CA ILE A 37 -4.20 29.77 8.70
C ILE A 37 -5.30 28.93 8.07
N GLY A 38 -6.03 29.52 7.11
CA GLY A 38 -7.16 28.84 6.45
C GLY A 38 -8.27 28.41 7.43
N GLY A 39 -8.46 29.12 8.54
CA GLY A 39 -9.46 28.78 9.57
C GLY A 39 -8.99 27.77 10.62
N PHE A 40 -7.80 27.16 10.47
CA PHE A 40 -7.22 26.30 11.50
C PHE A 40 -6.47 27.13 12.54
N THR A 41 -6.93 27.05 13.79
CA THR A 41 -6.25 27.61 14.96
C THR A 41 -5.30 26.58 15.58
N LEU A 42 -4.22 27.03 16.23
CA LEU A 42 -3.32 26.14 16.97
C LEU A 42 -4.05 25.33 18.05
N LYS A 43 -5.07 25.93 18.67
CA LYS A 43 -5.90 25.26 19.70
C LYS A 43 -6.65 24.08 19.11
N GLN A 44 -7.28 24.25 17.94
CA GLN A 44 -7.98 23.17 17.24
C GLN A 44 -7.01 22.07 16.80
N ALA A 45 -5.86 22.44 16.22
CA ALA A 45 -4.85 21.48 15.80
C ALA A 45 -4.35 20.62 16.97
N LYS A 46 -4.15 21.22 18.15
CA LYS A 46 -3.77 20.48 19.36
C LYS A 46 -4.85 19.49 19.78
N THR A 47 -6.10 19.91 19.86
CA THR A 47 -7.20 19.02 20.27
C THR A 47 -7.34 17.85 19.29
N LEU A 48 -7.34 18.14 17.99
CA LEU A 48 -7.40 17.11 16.94
C LEU A 48 -6.19 16.18 17.00
N GLY A 49 -4.99 16.72 17.21
CA GLY A 49 -3.76 15.94 17.32
C GLY A 49 -3.79 14.97 18.51
N ILE A 50 -4.29 15.38 19.67
CA ILE A 50 -4.42 14.51 20.85
C ILE A 50 -5.45 13.40 20.57
N THR A 51 -6.62 13.76 20.05
CA THR A 51 -7.68 12.79 19.73
C THR A 51 -7.22 11.79 18.68
N LEU A 52 -6.61 12.27 17.58
CA LEU A 52 -6.07 11.44 16.52
C LEU A 52 -4.91 10.57 17.04
N GLY A 53 -4.08 11.08 17.94
CA GLY A 53 -3.03 10.29 18.60
C GLY A 53 -3.62 9.12 19.40
N GLY A 54 -4.67 9.36 20.17
CA GLY A 54 -5.37 8.30 20.92
C GLY A 54 -5.97 7.23 20.01
N PHE A 55 -6.75 7.65 19.01
CA PHE A 55 -7.34 6.73 18.04
C PHE A 55 -6.28 6.01 17.20
N GLY A 56 -5.23 6.71 16.78
CA GLY A 56 -4.13 6.14 16.00
C GLY A 56 -3.33 5.12 16.80
N GLY A 57 -3.09 5.36 18.09
CA GLY A 57 -2.44 4.39 18.97
C GLY A 57 -3.26 3.10 19.12
N VAL A 58 -4.55 3.22 19.41
CA VAL A 58 -5.46 2.07 19.55
C VAL A 58 -5.61 1.34 18.22
N ALA A 59 -5.89 2.06 17.13
CA ALA A 59 -6.03 1.48 15.79
C ALA A 59 -4.72 0.81 15.33
N GLY A 60 -3.56 1.40 15.61
CA GLY A 60 -2.26 0.82 15.32
C GLY A 60 -2.02 -0.49 16.09
N PHE A 61 -2.38 -0.52 17.38
CA PHE A 61 -2.33 -1.75 18.17
C PHE A 61 -3.26 -2.84 17.62
N PHE A 62 -4.50 -2.50 17.30
CA PHE A 62 -5.44 -3.42 16.66
C PHE A 62 -4.91 -3.94 15.32
N ALA A 63 -4.39 -3.06 14.46
CA ALA A 63 -3.80 -3.45 13.19
C ALA A 63 -2.65 -4.43 13.41
N LEU A 64 -1.77 -4.17 14.37
CA LEU A 64 -0.63 -5.05 14.67
C LEU A 64 -1.09 -6.42 15.22
N PHE A 65 -2.16 -6.45 16.01
CA PHE A 65 -2.76 -7.70 16.50
C PHE A 65 -3.32 -8.56 15.36
N PHE A 66 -4.16 -7.97 14.49
CA PHE A 66 -4.77 -8.70 13.37
C PHE A 66 -3.75 -9.08 12.28
N LEU A 67 -2.73 -8.24 12.04
CA LEU A 67 -1.66 -8.54 11.08
C LEU A 67 -0.57 -9.44 11.68
N GLY A 68 -0.65 -9.82 12.95
CA GLY A 68 0.32 -10.71 13.60
C GLY A 68 0.44 -12.09 12.95
N ASP A 69 -0.60 -12.53 12.22
CA ASP A 69 -0.58 -13.77 11.43
C ASP A 69 0.19 -13.64 10.11
N VAL A 70 0.41 -12.40 9.63
CA VAL A 70 1.21 -12.14 8.44
C VAL A 70 2.69 -12.35 8.79
N PRO A 71 3.39 -13.29 8.13
CA PRO A 71 4.75 -13.66 8.52
C PRO A 71 5.74 -12.48 8.48
N ARG A 72 5.51 -11.51 7.58
CA ARG A 72 6.33 -10.29 7.47
C ARG A 72 6.20 -9.41 8.72
N VAL A 73 4.98 -9.09 9.14
CA VAL A 73 4.73 -8.22 10.31
C VAL A 73 5.23 -8.87 11.59
N ARG A 74 5.04 -10.18 11.73
CA ARG A 74 5.53 -10.93 12.88
C ARG A 74 7.06 -10.88 13.01
N LYS A 75 7.77 -11.21 11.93
CA LYS A 75 9.25 -11.27 11.90
C LYS A 75 9.88 -9.87 12.02
N ASP A 76 9.29 -8.88 11.37
CA ASP A 76 9.90 -7.56 11.26
C ASP A 76 9.58 -6.63 12.42
N ILE A 77 8.41 -6.77 13.04
CA ILE A 77 7.93 -5.87 14.10
C ILE A 77 7.78 -6.61 15.42
N LEU A 78 6.93 -7.65 15.48
CA LEU A 78 6.56 -8.30 16.75
C LEU A 78 7.73 -9.06 17.40
N GLU A 79 8.55 -9.76 16.62
CA GLU A 79 9.73 -10.49 17.14
C GLU A 79 10.83 -9.57 17.69
N LYS A 80 10.83 -8.28 17.32
CA LYS A 80 11.84 -7.30 17.77
C LYS A 80 11.42 -6.55 19.04
N VAL A 81 10.19 -6.72 19.51
CA VAL A 81 9.72 -6.11 20.76
C VAL A 81 10.36 -6.82 21.94
N PRO A 82 11.14 -6.12 22.79
CA PRO A 82 11.70 -6.75 23.99
C PRO A 82 10.55 -7.26 24.88
N PHE A 83 10.75 -8.38 25.58
CA PHE A 83 9.78 -9.12 26.40
C PHE A 83 8.76 -9.99 25.66
N ILE A 84 8.09 -9.51 24.60
CA ILE A 84 7.03 -10.29 23.93
C ILE A 84 7.52 -11.04 22.68
N GLY A 85 8.64 -10.61 22.08
CA GLY A 85 9.09 -11.10 20.78
C GLY A 85 9.44 -12.59 20.74
N SER A 86 9.82 -13.19 21.88
CA SER A 86 10.09 -14.64 21.98
C SER A 86 8.85 -15.48 21.72
N HIS A 87 7.65 -15.03 22.11
CA HIS A 87 6.39 -15.75 21.88
C HIS A 87 5.99 -15.82 20.41
N PHE A 88 6.50 -14.89 19.59
CA PHE A 88 6.18 -14.82 18.17
C PHE A 88 7.18 -15.58 17.29
N LYS A 89 8.26 -16.14 17.87
CA LYS A 89 9.22 -16.99 17.16
C LYS A 89 8.63 -18.37 16.88
N LYS A 90 8.23 -18.59 15.63
CA LYS A 90 7.91 -19.93 15.13
C LYS A 90 9.19 -20.62 14.67
N GLU A 91 9.78 -21.43 15.53
CA GLU A 91 10.88 -22.33 15.19
C GLU A 91 10.28 -23.64 14.65
N ILE A 92 10.52 -23.91 13.36
CA ILE A 92 10.14 -25.18 12.74
C ILE A 92 11.34 -26.12 12.94
N PRO A 93 11.18 -27.27 13.63
CA PRO A 93 12.28 -28.22 13.77
C PRO A 93 12.67 -28.78 12.40
N ALA A 94 13.97 -29.00 12.20
CA ALA A 94 14.56 -29.41 10.92
C ALA A 94 14.01 -30.74 10.34
N SER A 95 13.25 -31.50 11.12
CA SER A 95 12.56 -32.73 10.71
C SER A 95 11.26 -32.47 9.94
N ASP A 96 10.58 -31.36 10.19
CA ASP A 96 9.21 -31.11 9.71
C ASP A 96 9.18 -30.37 8.36
N ASN A 97 10.35 -29.92 7.90
CA ASN A 97 10.65 -29.44 6.56
C ASN A 97 10.86 -30.64 5.61
N VAL A 98 9.87 -31.52 5.56
CA VAL A 98 9.81 -32.70 4.68
C VAL A 98 10.00 -32.36 3.20
N SER A 99 9.75 -31.12 2.78
CA SER A 99 9.96 -30.65 1.41
C SER A 99 11.39 -30.19 1.09
N GLN A 100 12.29 -30.06 2.08
CA GLN A 100 13.67 -29.63 1.87
C GLN A 100 14.66 -30.80 1.68
N LEU A 101 14.23 -32.02 1.96
CA LEU A 101 14.99 -33.26 1.71
C LEU A 101 14.64 -33.92 0.38
N ALA A 102 13.61 -33.43 -0.33
CA ALA A 102 13.43 -33.80 -1.73
C ALA A 102 14.54 -33.12 -2.54
N PRO A 103 15.46 -33.86 -3.18
CA PRO A 103 16.48 -33.24 -4.01
C PRO A 103 15.76 -32.40 -5.07
N ARG A 104 16.05 -31.10 -5.10
CA ARG A 104 15.65 -30.19 -6.18
C ARG A 104 16.39 -30.61 -7.45
N SER A 105 15.86 -31.63 -8.11
CA SER A 105 16.42 -32.27 -9.28
C SER A 105 16.21 -31.41 -10.53
N SER A 106 17.04 -30.38 -10.71
CA SER A 106 17.14 -29.73 -12.02
C SER A 106 18.50 -29.18 -12.43
N HIS A 107 19.58 -29.31 -11.63
CA HIS A 107 20.89 -28.74 -12.02
C HIS A 107 22.13 -29.59 -11.67
N LEU A 108 21.99 -30.89 -11.38
CA LEU A 108 23.15 -31.77 -11.39
C LEU A 108 23.26 -32.45 -12.75
N SER A 109 24.39 -32.19 -13.41
CA SER A 109 24.92 -32.85 -14.58
C SER A 109 24.63 -34.37 -14.58
N PRO A 110 24.33 -34.97 -15.74
CA PRO A 110 24.06 -36.40 -15.84
C PRO A 110 25.37 -37.18 -15.68
N GLU A 111 25.87 -37.32 -14.47
CA GLU A 111 26.92 -38.28 -14.16
C GLU A 111 26.48 -39.22 -13.04
N LYS A 112 26.09 -40.41 -13.48
CA LYS A 112 26.09 -41.70 -12.78
C LYS A 112 25.23 -41.79 -11.50
N ILE A 113 23.95 -42.06 -11.69
CA ILE A 113 23.25 -42.98 -10.79
C ILE A 113 22.91 -44.25 -11.58
N GLN A 114 23.73 -45.25 -11.34
CA GLN A 114 23.59 -46.61 -11.84
C GLN A 114 22.43 -47.27 -11.07
N TYR A 115 21.21 -47.14 -11.58
CA TYR A 115 20.06 -47.88 -11.04
C TYR A 115 20.17 -49.34 -11.48
N GLY A 116 20.43 -50.24 -10.53
CA GLY A 116 20.44 -51.68 -10.71
C GLY A 116 19.04 -52.28 -10.90
N GLY A 117 18.35 -51.88 -11.97
CA GLY A 117 17.03 -52.40 -12.36
C GLY A 117 17.07 -52.87 -13.81
N SER A 118 16.64 -54.12 -14.05
CA SER A 118 16.67 -54.73 -15.38
C SER A 118 15.91 -53.90 -16.44
N PRO A 119 16.46 -53.74 -17.65
CA PRO A 119 15.93 -52.88 -18.70
C PRO A 119 14.55 -53.31 -19.27
N ARG A 120 13.98 -54.44 -18.81
CA ARG A 120 12.70 -54.94 -19.35
C ARG A 120 11.46 -54.25 -18.79
N PHE A 121 11.57 -53.60 -17.63
CA PHE A 121 10.41 -52.97 -16.98
C PHE A 121 10.07 -51.59 -17.55
N TYR A 122 11.05 -50.85 -18.08
CA TYR A 122 10.79 -49.53 -18.65
C TYR A 122 10.11 -49.60 -20.03
N GLU A 123 10.33 -50.67 -20.80
CA GLU A 123 9.68 -50.81 -22.12
C GLU A 123 8.18 -51.10 -21.99
N GLN A 124 7.77 -51.83 -20.97
CA GLN A 124 6.35 -52.19 -20.77
C GLN A 124 5.51 -50.99 -20.33
N SER A 125 6.04 -50.11 -19.48
CA SER A 125 5.30 -48.92 -19.03
C SER A 125 5.09 -47.90 -20.16
N ILE A 126 6.08 -47.76 -21.04
CA ILE A 126 6.00 -46.86 -22.21
C ILE A 126 5.00 -47.40 -23.25
N LYS A 127 4.90 -48.72 -23.41
CA LYS A 127 3.96 -49.33 -24.37
C LYS A 127 2.52 -49.39 -23.86
N ALA A 128 2.31 -49.41 -22.54
CA ALA A 128 0.99 -49.41 -21.90
C ALA A 128 0.33 -48.03 -21.81
N SER A 129 1.07 -46.95 -22.05
CA SER A 129 0.60 -45.57 -21.88
C SER A 129 0.45 -44.80 -23.20
N ALA A 130 0.51 -45.48 -24.35
CA ALA A 130 0.17 -44.87 -25.63
C ALA A 130 -1.35 -44.61 -25.69
N PRO A 131 -1.82 -43.34 -25.73
CA PRO A 131 -3.25 -43.07 -25.91
C PRO A 131 -3.64 -43.52 -27.32
N GLU A 132 -4.58 -44.45 -27.37
CA GLU A 132 -5.31 -44.85 -28.57
C GLU A 132 -5.88 -43.58 -29.22
N ARG A 133 -5.49 -43.34 -30.49
CA ARG A 133 -5.91 -42.18 -31.26
C ARG A 133 -7.42 -42.23 -31.46
N LEU A 134 -8.16 -41.44 -30.69
CA LEU A 134 -9.53 -41.05 -30.99
C LEU A 134 -9.58 -39.56 -31.37
N ASP A 135 -9.55 -39.37 -32.68
CA ASP A 135 -10.47 -38.53 -33.45
C ASP A 135 -10.44 -37.00 -33.27
N LEU A 136 -9.72 -36.37 -34.20
CA LEU A 136 -9.75 -34.95 -34.58
C LEU A 136 -11.11 -34.50 -35.15
N ARG A 137 -12.22 -34.63 -34.39
CA ARG A 137 -13.58 -34.27 -34.89
C ARG A 137 -14.41 -33.37 -33.97
N ALA A 138 -13.84 -32.80 -32.91
CA ALA A 138 -14.58 -31.96 -31.96
C ALA A 138 -14.24 -30.44 -32.02
N SER A 139 -13.57 -29.95 -33.06
CA SER A 139 -13.05 -28.57 -33.12
C SER A 139 -13.77 -27.67 -34.15
N SER A 140 -15.11 -27.63 -34.20
CA SER A 140 -15.80 -26.75 -35.18
C SER A 140 -17.13 -26.12 -34.78
N LEU A 141 -17.60 -26.17 -33.52
CA LEU A 141 -18.92 -25.64 -33.17
C LEU A 141 -19.00 -24.93 -31.80
N ASP A 142 -18.14 -23.94 -31.52
CA ASP A 142 -18.35 -23.11 -30.31
C ASP A 142 -17.68 -21.72 -30.31
N THR A 143 -17.63 -21.01 -31.45
CA THR A 143 -17.01 -19.67 -31.52
C THR A 143 -17.99 -18.49 -31.69
N GLU A 144 -19.31 -18.67 -31.53
CA GLU A 144 -20.31 -17.65 -31.89
C GLU A 144 -21.47 -17.49 -30.88
N SER A 145 -21.21 -17.44 -29.56
CA SER A 145 -22.29 -17.23 -28.56
C SER A 145 -22.09 -16.09 -27.54
N TRP A 146 -20.92 -15.44 -27.48
CA TRP A 146 -20.62 -14.42 -26.45
C TRP A 146 -20.53 -12.96 -26.96
N ARG A 147 -20.98 -12.67 -28.19
CA ARG A 147 -20.90 -11.32 -28.80
C ARG A 147 -22.20 -10.50 -28.83
N SER A 148 -23.27 -10.92 -28.14
CA SER A 148 -24.55 -10.20 -28.21
C SER A 148 -25.22 -10.03 -26.85
N SER A 149 -24.75 -9.05 -26.04
CA SER A 149 -25.57 -8.38 -25.00
C SER A 149 -24.77 -7.33 -24.20
N ARG A 150 -24.51 -6.16 -24.81
CA ARG A 150 -24.50 -4.85 -24.11
C ARG A 150 -24.40 -3.67 -25.08
N ILE A 151 -25.48 -3.46 -25.81
CA ILE A 151 -25.87 -2.16 -26.39
C ILE A 151 -27.33 -1.99 -26.00
N ILE A 152 -27.73 -0.74 -25.69
CA ILE A 152 -29.02 -0.23 -25.17
C ILE A 152 -29.03 -0.06 -23.64
N GLN A 153 -29.36 1.07 -23.01
CA GLN A 153 -29.59 2.50 -23.30
C GLN A 153 -29.75 3.14 -21.89
N THR A 154 -29.08 4.25 -21.57
CA THR A 154 -29.71 5.58 -21.36
C THR A 154 -31.14 5.56 -20.82
N PHE A 155 -31.28 5.87 -19.52
CA PHE A 155 -32.26 6.79 -18.94
C PHE A 155 -31.65 7.42 -17.69
#